data_AF-A0A0D3EG44-F1
#
_entry.id   AF-A0A0D3EG44-F1
#
_cell.length_a   1.000
_cell.length_b   1.000
_cell.length_c   1.000
_cell.angle_alpha   90.00
_cell.angle_beta   90.00
_cell.angle_gamma   90.00
#
_symmetry.space_group_name_H-M   'P 1'
#
loop_
_entity.id
_entity.type
_entity.pdbx_description
1 polymer ?
#
loop_
_entity_poly.entity_id
_entity_poly.type
_entity_poly.pdbx_seq_one_letter_code
_entity_poly.pdbx_strand_id
1 'polypeptide(L)'
;MARSPSFVNLLASQGSVDLDSLETPFFSSQCPEESSVKERRKWSVKEDIILIGAWLNTSKDSIVSNEQKAGAFWKRIVEYYNSSPLLVGTVPRELGQCKQRWARINDLVYKFAGCYDMALREQRSGQNEDDLMKQALDIFYSDQNMKFNLEHAWRELRHDDKDKRKPVDSPVPEPEERPIGVKAAKAAGKRHKTGKEEE
;
A
#
# COMPACT_ATOMS: atom_id res chain seq x y z
N MET A 1 -57.40 27.29 -15.34
CA MET A 1 -56.58 26.30 -16.09
C MET A 1 -56.87 26.48 -17.58
N ALA A 2 -55.83 26.40 -18.40
CA ALA A 2 -55.72 26.99 -19.73
C ALA A 2 -56.54 26.31 -20.85
N ARG A 3 -56.74 27.10 -21.92
CA ARG A 3 -57.39 26.85 -23.21
C ARG A 3 -56.91 25.57 -23.95
N SER A 4 -57.84 24.84 -24.55
CA SER A 4 -57.69 24.31 -25.93
C SER A 4 -58.32 25.32 -26.92
N PRO A 5 -58.25 25.21 -28.26
CA PRO A 5 -57.78 24.10 -29.13
C PRO A 5 -56.95 24.54 -30.37
N SER A 6 -56.42 23.60 -31.15
CA SER A 6 -56.70 23.48 -32.60
C SER A 6 -55.82 22.43 -33.28
N PHE A 7 -56.48 21.56 -34.03
CA PHE A 7 -55.91 20.62 -34.99
C PHE A 7 -56.34 21.10 -36.38
N VAL A 8 -55.40 21.31 -37.30
CA VAL A 8 -55.70 21.35 -38.74
C VAL A 8 -54.54 20.72 -39.51
N ASN A 9 -54.83 19.57 -40.11
CA ASN A 9 -54.07 18.93 -41.18
C ASN A 9 -54.00 19.84 -42.41
N LEU A 10 -52.85 19.88 -43.09
CA LEU A 10 -52.77 20.17 -44.52
C LEU A 10 -51.75 19.23 -45.16
N LEU A 11 -52.29 18.21 -45.84
CA LEU A 11 -51.58 17.35 -46.78
C LEU A 11 -51.72 17.96 -48.18
N ALA A 12 -50.74 17.62 -49.03
CA ALA A 12 -50.68 17.75 -50.50
C ALA A 12 -50.01 19.00 -51.07
N SER A 13 -48.80 18.81 -51.61
CA SER A 13 -48.57 19.06 -53.04
C SER A 13 -47.46 18.14 -53.56
N GLN A 14 -47.72 17.53 -54.71
CA GLN A 14 -46.85 16.64 -55.48
C GLN A 14 -45.78 17.44 -56.25
N GLY A 15 -44.63 16.82 -56.46
CA GLY A 15 -43.63 17.14 -57.51
C GLY A 15 -42.57 16.03 -57.48
N SER A 16 -42.66 15.01 -58.34
CA SER A 16 -42.17 14.94 -59.73
C SER A 16 -40.64 14.82 -59.83
N VAL A 17 -40.20 13.58 -60.03
CA VAL A 17 -38.99 13.01 -60.66
C VAL A 17 -37.69 13.82 -60.70
N ASP A 18 -36.57 13.19 -60.31
CA ASP A 18 -35.55 12.88 -61.32
C ASP A 18 -34.83 11.56 -60.99
N LEU A 19 -34.68 10.75 -62.04
CA LEU A 19 -34.10 9.41 -62.08
C LEU A 19 -32.79 9.55 -62.82
N ASP A 20 -31.71 9.97 -62.16
CA ASP A 20 -30.35 9.71 -62.63
C ASP A 20 -29.30 10.00 -61.55
N SER A 21 -28.83 8.96 -60.86
CA SER A 21 -27.43 8.90 -60.38
C SER A 21 -27.13 7.49 -59.86
N LEU A 22 -26.98 6.55 -60.79
CA LEU A 22 -26.26 5.31 -60.53
C LEU A 22 -24.77 5.58 -60.73
N GLU A 23 -24.05 5.96 -59.68
CA GLU A 23 -22.63 5.62 -59.58
C GLU A 23 -22.29 5.28 -58.13
N THR A 24 -22.04 3.99 -57.91
CA THR A 24 -21.40 3.47 -56.71
C THR A 24 -19.90 3.75 -56.79
N PRO A 25 -19.30 4.24 -55.70
CA PRO A 25 -17.98 3.78 -55.33
C PRO A 25 -18.10 2.96 -54.05
N PHE A 26 -17.93 1.66 -54.26
CA PHE A 26 -17.46 0.69 -53.30
C PHE A 26 -16.28 1.26 -52.50
N PHE A 27 -16.51 1.61 -51.23
CA PHE A 27 -15.43 1.66 -50.24
C PHE A 27 -15.86 0.93 -48.98
N SER A 28 -15.60 -0.37 -49.04
CA SER A 28 -15.38 -1.25 -47.91
C SER A 28 -14.40 -0.62 -46.93
N SER A 29 -14.89 -0.27 -45.73
CA SER A 29 -14.39 -0.84 -44.47
C SER A 29 -15.18 -0.22 -43.31
N GLN A 30 -16.29 -0.86 -42.93
CA GLN A 30 -16.75 -0.74 -41.55
C GLN A 30 -15.74 -1.52 -40.72
N CYS A 31 -14.77 -0.84 -40.11
CA CYS A 31 -14.12 -1.39 -38.93
C CYS A 31 -15.22 -1.60 -37.89
N PRO A 32 -15.46 -2.83 -37.40
CA PRO A 32 -16.14 -2.97 -36.13
C PRO A 32 -15.21 -2.29 -35.13
N GLU A 33 -15.63 -1.14 -34.60
CA GLU A 33 -15.09 -0.64 -33.35
C GLU A 33 -15.49 -1.67 -32.30
N GLU A 34 -14.67 -2.71 -32.21
CA GLU A 34 -14.71 -3.68 -31.14
C GLU A 34 -14.37 -2.88 -29.88
N SER A 35 -15.42 -2.39 -29.24
CA SER A 35 -15.40 -1.95 -27.85
C SER A 35 -15.10 -3.16 -26.99
N SER A 36 -13.88 -3.69 -27.11
CA SER A 36 -13.32 -4.64 -26.19
C SER A 36 -13.19 -3.88 -24.89
N VAL A 37 -14.19 -4.04 -24.00
CA VAL A 37 -14.05 -3.70 -22.60
C VAL A 37 -12.83 -4.49 -22.13
N LYS A 38 -11.66 -3.84 -22.08
CA LYS A 38 -10.39 -4.49 -21.74
C LYS A 38 -10.59 -5.16 -20.39
N GLU A 39 -10.65 -6.49 -20.39
CA GLU A 39 -10.85 -7.25 -19.17
C GLU A 39 -9.77 -6.82 -18.17
N ARG A 40 -10.19 -6.38 -16.98
CA ARG A 40 -9.26 -5.85 -15.98
C ARG A 40 -8.32 -6.97 -15.54
N ARG A 41 -7.07 -6.96 -16.03
CA ARG A 41 -6.03 -7.93 -15.67
C ARG A 41 -5.92 -8.06 -14.15
N LYS A 42 -6.29 -9.23 -13.64
CA LYS A 42 -6.22 -9.58 -12.22
C LYS A 42 -4.76 -9.60 -11.75
N TRP A 43 -4.54 -9.35 -10.47
CA TRP A 43 -3.23 -9.49 -9.83
C TRP A 43 -3.06 -10.92 -9.35
N SER A 44 -1.93 -11.53 -9.70
CA SER A 44 -1.52 -12.85 -9.23
C SER A 44 -0.63 -12.76 -7.99
N VAL A 45 -0.53 -13.87 -7.24
CA VAL A 45 0.40 -14.01 -6.11
C VAL A 45 1.84 -13.68 -6.53
N LYS A 46 2.25 -14.14 -7.71
CA LYS A 46 3.58 -13.85 -8.29
C LYS A 46 3.79 -12.35 -8.48
N GLU A 47 2.81 -11.64 -9.04
CA GLU A 47 2.91 -10.19 -9.23
C GLU A 47 2.96 -9.45 -7.89
N ASP A 48 2.21 -9.89 -6.87
CA ASP A 48 2.28 -9.29 -5.54
C ASP A 48 3.68 -9.44 -4.93
N ILE A 49 4.27 -10.64 -5.00
CA ILE A 49 5.63 -10.89 -4.49
C ILE A 49 6.65 -9.98 -5.16
N ILE A 50 6.57 -9.83 -6.49
CA ILE A 50 7.48 -8.94 -7.24
C ILE A 50 7.27 -7.48 -6.82
N LEU A 51 6.03 -7.03 -6.66
CA LEU A 51 5.72 -5.67 -6.23
C LEU A 51 6.22 -5.40 -4.79
N ILE A 52 6.06 -6.37 -3.90
CA ILE A 52 6.57 -6.30 -2.52
C ILE A 52 8.10 -6.23 -2.53
N GLY A 53 8.75 -7.12 -3.28
CA GLY A 53 10.21 -7.10 -3.44
C GLY A 53 10.72 -5.76 -4.00
N ALA A 54 10.04 -5.21 -5.00
CA ALA A 54 10.36 -3.89 -5.57
C ALA A 54 10.28 -2.76 -4.52
N TRP A 55 9.22 -2.78 -3.71
CA TRP A 55 9.03 -1.79 -2.65
C TRP A 55 10.08 -1.93 -1.55
N LEU A 56 10.36 -3.17 -1.09
CA LEU A 56 11.35 -3.47 -0.05
C LEU A 56 12.78 -3.14 -0.49
N ASN A 57 13.13 -3.40 -1.74
CA ASN A 57 14.42 -3.00 -2.29
C ASN A 57 14.54 -1.47 -2.31
N THR A 58 13.55 -0.79 -2.88
CA THR A 58 13.57 0.68 -2.99
C THR A 58 13.54 1.38 -1.63
N SER A 59 12.88 0.81 -0.60
CA SER A 59 12.77 1.43 0.73
C SER A 59 14.06 1.34 1.55
N LYS A 60 14.92 0.35 1.26
CA LYS A 60 16.21 0.13 1.94
C LYS A 60 17.38 0.82 1.25
N ASP A 61 17.23 1.23 0.01
CA ASP A 61 18.27 1.90 -0.77
C ASP A 61 18.59 3.30 -0.18
N SER A 62 19.78 3.44 0.41
CA SER A 62 20.26 4.69 1.05
C SER A 62 20.35 5.88 0.09
N ILE A 63 20.42 5.62 -1.22
CA ILE A 63 20.38 6.63 -2.29
C ILE A 63 19.06 7.41 -2.26
N VAL A 64 17.98 6.84 -1.71
CA VAL A 64 16.67 7.47 -1.57
C VAL A 64 16.62 8.48 -0.41
N SER A 65 17.62 8.51 0.47
CA SER A 65 17.66 9.45 1.61
C SER A 65 17.74 10.93 1.21
N ASN A 66 17.90 11.25 -0.07
CA ASN A 66 17.92 12.61 -0.61
C ASN A 66 16.87 12.88 -1.71
N GLU A 67 15.97 11.93 -2.01
CA GLU A 67 14.97 12.11 -3.07
C GLU A 67 13.68 12.74 -2.52
N GLN A 68 13.65 14.07 -2.46
CA GLN A 68 12.53 14.91 -2.02
C GLN A 68 11.21 14.77 -2.84
N LYS A 69 11.01 13.71 -3.64
CA LYS A 69 9.79 13.52 -4.44
C LYS A 69 9.34 12.07 -4.40
N ALA A 70 8.23 11.80 -3.72
CA ALA A 70 7.50 10.52 -3.75
C ALA A 70 7.26 9.99 -5.18
N GLY A 71 7.22 10.87 -6.19
CA GLY A 71 7.15 10.47 -7.60
C GLY A 71 8.36 9.66 -8.08
N ALA A 72 9.58 10.00 -7.67
CA ALA A 72 10.80 9.28 -8.04
C ALA A 72 10.85 7.88 -7.41
N PHE A 73 10.51 7.79 -6.13
CA PHE A 73 10.36 6.53 -5.40
C PHE A 73 9.45 5.54 -6.15
N TRP A 74 8.24 5.99 -6.53
CA TRP A 74 7.30 5.14 -7.25
C TRP A 74 7.72 4.81 -8.68
N LYS A 75 8.47 5.69 -9.35
CA LYS A 75 9.03 5.38 -10.68
C LYS A 75 10.02 4.22 -10.59
N ARG A 76 10.92 4.23 -9.60
CA ARG A 76 11.90 3.14 -9.38
C ARG A 76 11.22 1.82 -9.07
N ILE A 77 10.18 1.82 -8.23
CA ILE A 77 9.38 0.61 -7.95
C ILE A 77 8.77 0.04 -9.23
N VAL A 78 8.17 0.88 -10.07
CA VAL A 78 7.52 0.44 -11.32
C VAL A 78 8.56 -0.09 -12.31
N GLU A 79 9.72 0.57 -12.40
CA GLU A 79 10.84 0.12 -13.22
C GLU A 79 11.35 -1.25 -12.77
N TYR A 80 11.62 -1.43 -11.47
CA TYR A 80 12.05 -2.72 -10.91
C TYR A 80 11.00 -3.82 -11.11
N TYR A 81 9.73 -3.51 -10.89
CA TYR A 81 8.65 -4.46 -11.12
C TYR A 81 8.62 -4.93 -12.58
N ASN A 82 8.63 -3.98 -13.53
CA ASN A 82 8.52 -4.29 -14.96
C ASN A 82 9.81 -4.89 -15.55
N SER A 83 10.97 -4.70 -14.91
CA SER A 83 12.24 -5.34 -15.32
C SER A 83 12.38 -6.78 -14.82
N SER A 84 11.43 -7.27 -14.01
CA SER A 84 11.48 -8.63 -13.49
C SER A 84 11.48 -9.66 -14.63
N PRO A 85 12.45 -10.59 -14.67
CA PRO A 85 12.49 -11.66 -15.67
C PRO A 85 11.27 -12.60 -15.57
N LEU A 86 10.57 -12.57 -14.43
CA LEU A 86 9.37 -13.37 -14.19
C LEU A 86 8.10 -12.79 -14.86
N LEU A 87 8.18 -11.58 -15.41
CA LEU A 87 7.08 -10.89 -16.11
C LEU A 87 7.32 -10.72 -17.62
N VAL A 88 8.35 -11.38 -18.16
CA VAL A 88 8.65 -11.38 -19.60
C VAL A 88 7.43 -11.85 -20.40
N GLY A 89 7.10 -11.11 -21.46
CA GLY A 89 5.94 -11.39 -22.31
C GLY A 89 4.60 -10.89 -21.74
N THR A 90 4.58 -10.28 -20.56
CA THR A 90 3.36 -9.65 -20.02
C THR A 90 3.34 -8.14 -20.28
N VAL A 91 2.14 -7.56 -20.38
CA VAL A 91 1.98 -6.11 -20.52
C VAL A 91 2.51 -5.41 -19.26
N PRO A 92 3.38 -4.40 -19.37
CA PRO A 92 3.88 -3.66 -18.21
C PRO A 92 2.75 -3.04 -17.38
N ARG A 93 2.93 -2.99 -16.05
CA ARG A 93 2.01 -2.28 -15.15
C ARG A 93 2.37 -0.80 -15.09
N GLU A 94 1.35 0.03 -15.02
CA GLU A 94 1.49 1.47 -14.88
C GLU A 94 1.63 1.90 -13.40
N LEU A 95 2.19 3.08 -13.18
CA LEU A 95 2.39 3.66 -11.85
C LEU A 95 1.11 3.70 -11.01
N GLY A 96 -0.02 4.08 -11.60
CA GLY A 96 -1.31 4.10 -10.89
C GLY A 96 -1.76 2.71 -10.44
N GLN A 97 -1.53 1.69 -11.28
CA GLN A 97 -1.91 0.31 -10.98
C GLN A 97 -1.07 -0.26 -9.84
N CYS A 98 0.26 -0.06 -9.87
CA CYS A 98 1.15 -0.49 -8.80
C CYS A 98 0.83 0.20 -7.47
N LYS A 99 0.61 1.52 -7.48
CA LYS A 99 0.21 2.28 -6.28
C LYS A 99 -1.10 1.77 -5.68
N GLN A 100 -2.13 1.59 -6.52
CA GLN A 100 -3.43 1.11 -6.05
C GLN A 100 -3.31 -0.30 -5.46
N ARG A 101 -2.55 -1.19 -6.12
CA ARG A 101 -2.35 -2.55 -5.62
C ARG A 101 -1.58 -2.54 -4.30
N TRP A 102 -0.49 -1.78 -4.22
CA TRP A 102 0.29 -1.66 -3.00
C TRP A 102 -0.54 -1.12 -1.84
N ALA A 103 -1.32 -0.06 -2.05
CA ALA A 103 -2.19 0.48 -1.01
C ALA A 103 -3.15 -0.59 -0.45
N ARG A 104 -3.71 -1.42 -1.33
CA ARG A 104 -4.58 -2.53 -0.92
C ARG A 104 -3.83 -3.63 -0.17
N ILE A 105 -2.64 -4.02 -0.63
CA ILE A 105 -1.80 -5.01 0.06
C ILE A 105 -1.46 -4.50 1.45
N ASN A 106 -0.94 -3.28 1.55
CA ASN A 106 -0.50 -2.70 2.81
C ASN A 106 -1.65 -2.55 3.82
N ASP A 107 -2.82 -2.07 3.38
CA ASP A 107 -4.02 -1.97 4.23
C ASP A 107 -4.42 -3.32 4.82
N LEU A 108 -4.54 -4.34 3.97
CA LEU A 108 -4.98 -5.67 4.39
C LEU A 108 -3.96 -6.38 5.27
N VAL A 109 -2.67 -6.31 4.91
CA VAL A 109 -1.58 -6.91 5.67
C VAL A 109 -1.45 -6.27 7.04
N TYR A 110 -1.56 -4.93 7.13
CA TYR A 110 -1.49 -4.22 8.41
C TYR A 110 -2.64 -4.59 9.35
N LYS A 111 -3.87 -4.67 8.82
CA LYS A 111 -5.03 -5.13 9.58
C LYS A 111 -4.85 -6.58 10.07
N PHE A 112 -4.42 -7.47 9.17
CA PHE A 112 -4.18 -8.87 9.53
C PHE A 112 -3.07 -9.03 10.56
N ALA A 113 -1.99 -8.24 10.49
CA ALA A 113 -0.94 -8.23 11.49
C ALA A 113 -1.49 -7.88 12.89
N GLY A 114 -2.42 -6.92 12.99
CA GLY A 114 -3.12 -6.61 14.24
C GLY A 114 -3.95 -7.77 14.77
N CYS A 115 -4.64 -8.51 13.89
CA CYS A 115 -5.38 -9.72 14.26
C CYS A 115 -4.44 -10.84 14.74
N TYR A 116 -3.30 -11.02 14.08
CA TYR A 116 -2.28 -11.99 14.47
C TYR A 116 -1.63 -11.66 15.82
N ASP A 117 -1.34 -10.37 16.06
CA ASP A 117 -0.86 -9.90 17.37
C ASP A 117 -1.91 -10.10 18.47
N MET A 118 -3.20 -10.04 18.15
CA MET A 118 -4.26 -10.36 19.11
C MET A 118 -4.33 -11.86 19.42
N ALA A 119 -4.25 -12.71 18.39
CA ALA A 119 -4.16 -14.16 18.57
C ALA A 119 -2.94 -14.55 19.42
N LEU A 120 -1.79 -13.93 19.16
CA LEU A 120 -0.58 -14.13 19.96
C LEU A 120 -0.76 -13.77 21.44
N ARG A 121 -1.49 -12.67 21.75
CA ARG A 121 -1.77 -12.29 23.15
C ARG A 121 -2.70 -13.27 23.85
N GLU A 122 -3.56 -13.95 23.10
CA GLU A 122 -4.50 -14.95 23.61
C GLU A 122 -3.94 -16.37 23.59
N GLN A 123 -2.68 -16.54 23.15
CA GLN A 123 -2.05 -17.85 23.02
C GLN A 123 -1.99 -18.57 24.37
N ARG A 124 -2.48 -19.80 24.37
CA ARG A 124 -2.42 -20.72 25.50
C ARG A 124 -1.28 -21.72 25.30
N SER A 125 -0.78 -22.26 26.42
CA SER A 125 0.20 -23.35 26.39
C SER A 125 -0.29 -24.50 25.51
N GLY A 126 0.57 -24.98 24.61
CA GLY A 126 0.27 -26.09 23.70
C GLY A 126 -0.27 -25.71 22.32
N GLN A 127 -0.53 -24.43 22.03
CA GLN A 127 -0.92 -23.97 20.69
C GLN A 127 0.30 -23.74 19.80
N ASN A 128 0.23 -24.23 18.56
CA ASN A 128 1.28 -24.05 17.56
C ASN A 128 1.01 -22.82 16.65
N GLU A 129 1.93 -22.53 15.72
CA GLU A 129 1.75 -21.39 14.79
C GLU A 129 0.54 -21.55 13.86
N ASP A 130 0.17 -22.78 13.49
CA ASP A 130 -1.01 -23.03 12.65
C ASP A 130 -2.31 -22.70 13.39
N ASP A 131 -2.38 -23.00 14.69
CA ASP A 131 -3.50 -22.63 15.57
C ASP A 131 -3.63 -21.10 15.67
N LEU A 132 -2.51 -20.41 15.85
CA LEU A 132 -2.45 -18.94 15.87
C LEU A 132 -2.90 -18.35 14.55
N MET A 133 -2.41 -18.90 13.43
CA MET A 133 -2.79 -18.45 12.09
C MET A 133 -4.29 -18.60 11.87
N LYS A 134 -4.87 -19.74 12.28
CA LYS A 134 -6.31 -19.97 12.20
C LYS A 134 -7.10 -18.96 13.05
N GLN A 135 -6.68 -18.74 14.30
CA GLN A 135 -7.32 -17.76 15.18
C GLN A 135 -7.24 -16.33 14.60
N ALA A 136 -6.09 -15.94 14.04
CA ALA A 136 -5.92 -14.64 13.40
C ALA A 136 -6.84 -14.46 12.18
N LEU A 137 -7.03 -15.51 11.38
CA LEU A 137 -7.96 -15.51 10.24
C LEU A 137 -9.42 -15.38 10.69
N ASP A 138 -9.80 -16.07 11.78
CA ASP A 138 -11.15 -15.99 12.34
C ASP A 138 -11.44 -14.58 12.89
N ILE A 139 -10.50 -13.99 13.63
CA ILE A 139 -10.56 -12.60 14.10
C ILE A 139 -10.71 -11.66 12.90
N PHE A 140 -9.85 -11.80 11.88
CA PHE A 140 -9.88 -10.93 10.71
C PHE A 140 -11.22 -11.01 9.97
N TYR A 141 -11.78 -12.20 9.82
CA TYR A 141 -13.07 -12.39 9.18
C TYR A 141 -14.20 -11.73 9.98
N SER A 142 -14.16 -11.85 11.31
CA SER A 142 -15.11 -11.17 12.20
C SER A 142 -15.07 -9.65 12.03
N ASP A 143 -13.86 -9.07 11.96
CA ASP A 143 -13.68 -7.61 11.91
C ASP A 143 -13.91 -7.00 10.52
N GLN A 144 -13.46 -7.69 9.46
CA GLN A 144 -13.47 -7.16 8.10
C GLN A 144 -14.60 -7.72 7.24
N ASN A 145 -15.32 -8.73 7.72
CA ASN A 145 -16.37 -9.45 7.00
C ASN A 145 -15.92 -9.94 5.61
N MET A 146 -14.64 -10.31 5.50
CA MET A 146 -14.06 -10.84 4.27
C MET A 146 -12.92 -11.81 4.59
N LYS A 147 -12.72 -12.81 3.73
CA LYS A 147 -11.59 -13.73 3.88
C LYS A 147 -10.28 -13.02 3.54
N PHE A 148 -9.28 -13.16 4.40
CA PHE A 148 -7.93 -12.73 4.10
C PHE A 148 -7.34 -13.63 3.01
N ASN A 149 -6.80 -13.02 1.95
CA ASN A 149 -6.27 -13.73 0.78
C ASN A 149 -4.87 -13.24 0.38
N LEU A 150 -4.18 -12.54 1.28
CA LEU A 150 -2.84 -11.98 1.07
C LEU A 150 -1.84 -12.55 2.09
N GLU A 151 -1.98 -13.82 2.44
CA GLU A 151 -1.07 -14.49 3.36
C GLU A 151 0.38 -14.48 2.86
N HIS A 152 0.59 -14.70 1.56
CA HIS A 152 1.92 -14.56 0.93
C HIS A 152 2.51 -13.18 1.21
N ALA A 153 1.72 -12.12 1.06
CA ALA A 153 2.20 -10.76 1.26
C ALA A 153 2.54 -10.47 2.72
N TRP A 154 1.73 -10.95 3.66
CA TRP A 154 2.01 -10.80 5.09
C TRP A 154 3.28 -11.56 5.50
N ARG A 155 3.49 -12.76 4.97
CA ARG A 155 4.71 -13.54 5.23
C ARG A 155 5.97 -12.83 4.74
N GLU A 156 5.93 -12.18 3.57
CA GLU A 156 7.06 -11.40 3.05
C GLU A 156 7.33 -10.14 3.91
N LEU A 157 6.27 -9.45 4.35
CA LEU A 157 6.39 -8.15 5.02
C LEU A 157 6.70 -8.24 6.54
N ARG A 158 6.32 -9.32 7.22
CA ARG A 158 6.51 -9.47 8.68
C ARG A 158 7.98 -9.56 9.12
N HIS A 159 8.89 -9.92 8.22
CA HIS A 159 10.29 -10.14 8.58
C HIS A 159 11.06 -8.82 8.82
N ASP A 160 10.56 -7.69 8.31
CA ASP A 160 11.16 -6.37 8.55
C ASP A 160 10.86 -5.77 9.94
N ASP A 161 9.81 -6.25 10.62
CA ASP A 161 9.47 -5.76 11.97
C ASP A 161 10.38 -6.34 13.07
N LYS A 162 11.00 -7.50 12.83
CA LYS A 162 11.94 -8.10 13.79
C LYS A 162 13.20 -7.25 13.99
N ASP A 163 13.65 -6.52 12.96
CA ASP A 163 14.82 -5.63 13.05
C ASP A 163 14.56 -4.37 13.90
N LYS A 164 13.29 -4.07 14.21
CA LYS A 164 12.90 -2.92 15.07
C LYS A 164 12.54 -3.32 16.49
N ARG A 165 12.29 -4.60 16.75
CA ARG A 165 12.04 -5.12 18.10
C ARG A 165 13.36 -5.55 18.71
N LYS A 166 14.08 -4.60 19.33
CA LYS A 166 15.11 -4.97 20.32
C LYS A 166 14.47 -5.89 21.37
N PRO A 167 15.17 -6.95 21.83
CA PRO A 167 14.70 -7.69 22.98
C PRO A 167 14.64 -6.72 24.16
N VAL A 168 13.43 -6.49 24.67
CA VAL A 168 13.28 -5.99 26.04
C VAL A 168 13.63 -7.18 26.91
N ASP A 169 14.93 -7.35 27.18
CA ASP A 169 15.36 -8.11 28.34
C ASP A 169 14.65 -7.50 29.54
N SER A 170 13.84 -8.31 30.22
CA SER A 170 13.34 -7.98 31.53
C SER A 170 14.35 -8.46 32.57
N PRO A 171 15.08 -7.57 33.28
CA PRO A 171 15.63 -7.93 34.56
C PRO A 171 14.51 -7.73 35.60
N VAL A 172 14.16 -8.83 36.26
CA VAL A 172 13.36 -8.86 37.49
C VAL A 172 13.92 -7.82 38.49
N PRO A 173 13.10 -6.95 39.10
CA PRO A 173 13.60 -5.96 40.05
C PRO A 173 13.82 -6.61 41.42
N GLU A 174 15.07 -6.71 41.83
CA GLU A 174 15.46 -6.98 43.22
C GLU A 174 15.42 -5.66 44.02
N PRO A 175 14.83 -5.62 45.23
CA PRO A 175 14.67 -4.39 45.98
C PRO A 175 15.90 -4.14 46.86
N GLU A 176 16.81 -3.27 46.44
CA GLU A 176 17.87 -2.77 47.32
C GLU A 176 17.63 -1.33 47.78
N GLU A 177 17.89 -1.14 49.06
CA GLU A 177 17.49 -0.06 49.94
C GLU A 177 18.23 1.27 49.66
N ARG A 178 17.53 2.38 49.91
CA ARG A 178 18.09 3.74 49.83
C ARG A 178 19.03 4.03 51.01
N PRO A 179 20.12 4.80 50.84
CA PRO A 179 20.71 5.51 51.96
C PRO A 179 20.26 6.99 52.03
N ILE A 180 19.53 7.24 53.12
CA ILE A 180 19.65 8.33 54.12
C ILE A 180 20.18 9.70 53.63
N GLY A 181 19.30 10.71 53.70
CA GLY A 181 19.64 12.11 53.51
C GLY A 181 20.16 12.80 54.77
N VAL A 182 20.96 13.85 54.57
CA VAL A 182 21.23 14.90 55.58
C VAL A 182 21.29 16.26 54.87
N LYS A 183 20.51 17.21 55.38
CA LYS A 183 20.37 18.60 54.92
C LYS A 183 21.62 19.45 55.26
N ALA A 184 21.97 20.36 54.35
CA ALA A 184 22.59 21.69 54.49
C ALA A 184 23.58 21.99 55.65
N ALA A 185 24.80 22.46 55.30
CA ALA A 185 25.38 23.76 55.72
C ALA A 185 26.93 23.78 55.78
N LYS A 186 27.54 24.68 55.00
CA LYS A 186 28.70 25.58 55.27
C LYS A 186 29.42 25.87 53.93
N ALA A 187 29.13 26.92 53.19
CA ALA A 187 29.41 28.34 53.44
C ALA A 187 30.90 28.69 53.53
N ALA A 188 31.31 29.55 52.57
CA ALA A 188 32.29 30.64 52.67
C ALA A 188 33.80 30.37 52.45
N GLY A 189 34.41 31.27 51.67
CA GLY A 189 35.82 31.67 51.81
C GLY A 189 36.70 31.43 50.58
N LYS A 190 36.58 32.17 49.47
CA LYS A 190 37.35 33.40 49.18
C LYS A 190 38.88 33.29 49.45
N ARG A 191 39.65 33.41 48.34
CA ARG A 191 40.81 34.31 48.08
C ARG A 191 42.21 33.73 47.82
N HIS A 192 42.75 34.20 46.69
CA HIS A 192 44.11 34.70 46.38
C HIS A 192 45.32 33.75 46.25
N LYS A 193 45.76 33.62 44.98
CA LYS A 193 47.01 34.14 44.37
C LYS A 193 48.30 34.19 45.22
N THR A 194 49.25 33.36 44.82
CA THR A 194 50.70 33.61 44.55
C THR A 194 51.20 32.30 43.89
N GLY A 195 51.86 32.24 42.73
CA GLY A 195 52.87 33.10 42.13
C GLY A 195 54.26 32.51 42.43
N LYS A 196 54.82 31.67 41.55
CA LYS A 196 56.27 31.59 41.28
C LYS A 196 56.57 30.90 39.94
N GLU A 197 57.55 31.49 39.26
CA GLU A 197 58.06 31.28 37.90
C GLU A 197 58.91 30.01 37.73
N GLU A 198 59.00 29.57 36.46
CA GLU A 198 60.13 29.01 35.69
C GLU A 198 59.51 28.88 34.27
N GLU A 199 59.93 29.52 33.18
CA GLU A 199 61.21 30.02 32.64
C GLU A 199 60.91 31.17 31.66
#